data_AF-M1D4J3-F1
#
_entry.id   AF-M1D4J3-F1
#
_cell.length_a   1.000
_cell.length_b   1.000
_cell.length_c   1.000
_cell.angle_alpha   90.00
_cell.angle_beta   90.00
_cell.angle_gamma   90.00
#
_symmetry.space_group_name_H-M   'P 1'
#
loop_
_entity.id
_entity.type
_entity.pdbx_description
1 polymer ?
#
loop_
_entity_poly.entity_id
_entity_poly.type
_entity_poly.pdbx_seq_one_letter_code
_entity_poly.pdbx_strand_id
1 'polypeptide(L)' 'MSRAAAAAAKGGKKKGASFVIDCSKPVEDSIMEIGSLDKFLQERIKVGGKAGALGDSVTVSRDKNKITVTCNSTFSKRY' A
#
# COMPACT_ATOMS: atom_id res chain seq x y z
N MET A 1 -46.04 16.01 -3.09
CA MET A 1 -45.15 16.87 -3.89
C MET A 1 -44.31 17.64 -2.89
N SER A 2 -42.99 17.53 -2.76
CA SER A 2 -41.94 17.56 -3.78
C SER A 2 -40.61 17.04 -3.19
N ARG A 3 -39.82 16.42 -4.06
CA ARG A 3 -38.47 15.85 -3.84
C ARG A 3 -37.43 16.90 -3.46
N ALA A 4 -36.43 16.49 -2.69
CA ALA A 4 -35.00 16.76 -2.93
C ALA A 4 -34.19 15.81 -2.02
N ALA A 5 -33.92 14.58 -2.45
CA ALA A 5 -32.77 14.18 -3.27
C ALA A 5 -31.42 14.37 -2.54
N ALA A 6 -30.84 13.23 -2.19
CA ALA A 6 -29.52 13.04 -1.63
C ALA A 6 -28.45 13.89 -2.34
N ALA A 7 -27.72 14.69 -1.57
CA ALA A 7 -26.38 15.11 -1.94
C ALA A 7 -25.42 13.96 -1.58
N ALA A 8 -25.39 12.95 -2.45
CA ALA A 8 -24.26 12.02 -2.50
C ALA A 8 -23.00 12.88 -2.73
N ALA A 9 -22.16 12.98 -1.70
CA ALA A 9 -20.88 13.64 -1.78
C ALA A 9 -20.10 13.02 -2.96
N LYS A 10 -19.90 13.85 -3.99
CA LYS A 10 -19.06 13.56 -5.16
C LYS A 10 -17.80 12.85 -4.70
N GLY A 11 -17.60 11.65 -5.23
CA GLY A 11 -16.43 10.81 -4.97
C GLY A 11 -15.16 11.61 -5.15
N GLY A 12 -14.55 12.00 -4.03
CA GLY A 12 -13.14 12.36 -4.01
C GLY A 12 -12.38 11.14 -4.48
N LYS A 13 -11.66 11.28 -5.59
CA LYS A 13 -10.63 10.34 -6.04
C LYS A 13 -9.90 9.87 -4.79
N LYS A 14 -10.08 8.59 -4.39
CA LYS A 14 -9.48 8.04 -3.17
C LYS A 14 -7.99 8.37 -3.26
N LYS A 15 -7.53 9.33 -2.44
CA LYS A 15 -6.13 9.74 -2.44
C LYS A 15 -5.35 8.48 -2.09
N GLY A 16 -4.47 8.05 -3.00
CA GLY A 16 -3.62 6.92 -2.73
C GLY A 16 -2.82 7.18 -1.45
N ALA A 17 -2.74 6.18 -0.58
CA ALA A 17 -1.99 6.26 0.67
C ALA A 17 -0.58 5.71 0.42
N SER A 18 0.43 6.47 0.83
CA SER A 18 1.82 6.03 0.78
C SER A 18 2.32 5.73 2.19
N PHE A 19 2.97 4.58 2.34
CA PHE A 19 3.48 4.07 3.60
C PHE A 19 4.97 3.79 3.44
N VAL A 20 5.79 4.43 4.28
CA VAL A 20 7.24 4.22 4.31
C VAL A 20 7.58 3.32 5.49
N ILE A 21 8.32 2.26 5.20
CA ILE A 21 8.91 1.34 6.17
C ILE A 21 10.39 1.65 6.21
N ASP A 22 10.89 2.09 7.37
CA ASP A 22 12.31 2.34 7.59
C ASP A 22 12.97 1.05 8.11
N CYS A 23 13.89 0.53 7.32
CA CYS A 23 14.64 -0.69 7.60
C CYS A 23 16.12 -0.40 7.87
N SER A 24 16.51 0.85 8.15
CA SER A 24 17.91 1.25 8.40
C SER A 24 18.60 0.39 9.45
N LYS A 25 18.01 0.26 10.63
CA LYS A 25 18.57 -0.54 11.73
C LYS A 25 18.77 -2.03 11.40
N PRO A 26 17.74 -2.78 10.96
CA PRO A 26 17.92 -4.21 10.68
C PRO A 26 18.79 -4.49 9.44
N VAL A 27 18.93 -3.53 8.51
CA VAL A 27 19.82 -3.64 7.34
C VAL A 27 21.28 -3.34 7.73
N GLU A 28 21.52 -2.35 8.58
CA GLU A 28 22.85 -2.07 9.15
C GLU A 28 23.40 -3.27 9.92
N ASP A 29 22.56 -3.93 10.70
CA ASP A 29 22.92 -5.13 11.45
C ASP A 29 23.01 -6.40 10.58
N SER A 30 22.77 -6.30 9.26
CA SER A 30 22.72 -7.42 8.30
C SER A 30 21.76 -8.55 8.68
N ILE A 31 20.74 -8.26 9.49
CA ILE A 31 19.72 -9.22 9.94
C ILE A 31 18.60 -9.36 8.88
N MET A 32 18.36 -8.32 8.08
CA MET A 32 17.27 -8.26 7.11
C MET A 32 17.74 -7.77 5.74
N GLU A 33 17.27 -8.44 4.67
CA GLU A 33 17.56 -8.08 3.29
C GLU A 33 16.32 -7.46 2.62
N ILE A 34 16.48 -6.25 2.05
CA ILE A 34 15.35 -5.49 1.49
C ILE A 34 14.72 -6.18 0.28
N GLY A 35 15.50 -6.88 -0.55
CA GLY A 35 14.96 -7.61 -1.71
C GLY A 35 14.00 -8.72 -1.30
N SER A 36 14.32 -9.45 -0.23
CA SER A 36 13.44 -10.47 0.35
C SER A 36 12.15 -9.85 0.91
N LEU A 37 12.22 -8.71 1.60
CA LEU A 37 11.03 -8.02 2.12
C LEU A 37 10.16 -7.46 1.00
N ASP A 38 10.75 -6.91 -0.06
CA ASP A 38 10.03 -6.43 -1.25
C ASP A 38 9.22 -7.55 -1.92
N LYS A 39 9.86 -8.69 -2.20
CA LYS A 39 9.18 -9.88 -2.75
C LYS A 39 8.08 -10.38 -1.82
N PHE A 40 8.35 -10.45 -0.53
CA PHE A 40 7.37 -10.88 0.47
C PHE A 40 6.14 -9.97 0.47
N LEU A 41 6.33 -8.65 0.43
CA LEU A 41 5.21 -7.70 0.36
C LEU A 41 4.43 -7.88 -0.94
N GLN A 42 5.09 -8.08 -2.07
CA GLN A 42 4.41 -8.30 -3.35
C GLN A 42 3.53 -9.57 -3.33
N GLU A 43 4.01 -10.66 -2.75
CA GLU A 43 3.28 -11.93 -2.69
C GLU A 43 2.20 -11.95 -1.60
N ARG A 44 2.39 -11.22 -0.50
CA ARG A 44 1.50 -11.28 0.68
C ARG A 44 0.45 -10.20 0.74
N ILE A 45 0.66 -9.08 0.05
CA ILE A 45 -0.35 -8.04 -0.08
C ILE A 45 -1.53 -8.60 -0.90
N LYS A 46 -2.72 -8.49 -0.30
CA LYS A 46 -3.98 -8.91 -0.92
C LYS A 46 -4.78 -7.68 -1.32
N VAL A 47 -5.25 -7.67 -2.56
CA VAL A 47 -6.20 -6.67 -3.05
C VAL A 47 -7.51 -7.39 -3.37
N GLY A 48 -8.61 -6.97 -2.74
CA GLY A 48 -9.91 -7.60 -2.95
C GLY A 48 -9.98 -9.08 -2.56
N GLY A 49 -9.16 -9.51 -1.59
CA GLY A 49 -9.11 -10.90 -1.10
C GLY A 49 -8.17 -11.84 -1.87
N LYS A 50 -7.49 -11.36 -2.93
CA LYS A 50 -6.51 -12.16 -3.69
C LYS A 50 -5.09 -11.63 -3.48
N ALA A 51 -4.18 -12.55 -3.17
CA ALA A 51 -2.75 -12.27 -3.01
C ALA A 51 -2.05 -12.16 -4.37
N GLY A 52 -1.02 -11.32 -4.49
CA GLY A 52 -0.21 -11.17 -5.70
C GLY A 52 -0.89 -10.43 -6.87
N ALA A 53 -2.16 -10.05 -6.73
CA ALA A 53 -2.91 -9.29 -7.74
C ALA A 53 -2.82 -7.77 -7.48
N LEU A 54 -1.60 -7.23 -7.44
CA LEU A 54 -1.33 -5.83 -7.07
C LEU A 54 -1.85 -4.85 -8.14
N GLY A 55 -1.73 -5.21 -9.44
CA GLY A 55 -2.13 -4.38 -10.58
C GLY A 55 -1.65 -2.93 -10.44
N ASP A 56 -2.53 -1.98 -10.74
CA ASP A 56 -2.31 -0.54 -10.51
C ASP A 56 -2.77 -0.06 -9.12
N SER A 57 -3.20 -0.99 -8.26
CA SER A 57 -3.78 -0.68 -6.95
C SER A 57 -2.73 -0.51 -5.87
N VAL A 58 -1.63 -1.26 -5.92
CA VAL A 58 -0.53 -1.18 -4.95
C VAL A 58 0.81 -1.25 -5.68
N THR A 59 1.68 -0.29 -5.41
CA THR A 59 3.04 -0.21 -5.92
C THR A 59 4.00 -0.28 -4.75
N VAL A 60 4.95 -1.22 -4.78
CA VAL A 60 6.02 -1.33 -3.80
C VAL A 60 7.30 -0.81 -4.46
N SER A 61 7.98 0.12 -3.79
CA SER A 61 9.26 0.68 -4.22
C SER A 61 10.29 0.45 -3.12
N ARG A 62 11.49 0.01 -3.51
CA ARG A 62 12.59 -0.27 -2.60
C ARG A 62 13.73 0.73 -2.77
N ASP A 63 14.26 1.19 -1.66
CA ASP A 63 15.49 1.96 -1.53
C ASP A 63 16.52 1.17 -0.71
N LYS A 64 17.73 1.71 -0.53
CA LYS A 64 18.81 1.07 0.24
C LYS A 64 18.44 0.71 1.67
N ASN A 65 17.63 1.53 2.33
CA ASN A 65 17.28 1.39 3.75
C ASN A 65 15.77 1.54 4.00
N LYS A 66 14.96 1.74 2.96
CA LYS A 66 13.55 2.07 3.08
C LYS A 66 12.73 1.34 2.03
N ILE A 67 11.48 1.02 2.37
CA ILE A 67 10.49 0.51 1.42
C ILE A 67 9.28 1.43 1.44
N THR A 68 8.83 1.87 0.27
CA THR A 68 7.64 2.70 0.12
C THR A 68 6.54 1.89 -0.56
N VAL A 69 5.43 1.71 0.13
CA VAL A 69 4.22 1.06 -0.39
C VAL A 69 3.20 2.14 -0.70
N THR A 70 2.88 2.34 -1.97
CA THR A 70 1.88 3.30 -2.43
C THR A 70 0.64 2.56 -2.88
N CYS A 71 -0.52 2.91 -2.32
CA CYS A 71 -1.77 2.19 -2.53
C CYS A 71 -2.84 3.15 -3.03
N ASN A 72 -3.36 2.94 -4.24
CA ASN A 72 -4.49 3.71 -4.78
C ASN A 72 -5.86 3.18 -4.31
N SER A 73 -5.88 2.01 -3.65
CA SER A 73 -7.08 1.38 -3.10
C SER A 73 -7.10 1.41 -1.56
N THR A 74 -8.14 0.86 -0.95
CA THR A 74 -8.27 0.78 0.51
C THR A 74 -7.18 -0.11 1.11
N PHE A 75 -6.12 0.51 1.61
CA PHE A 75 -4.98 -0.16 2.24
C PHE A 75 -4.59 0.60 3.50
N SER A 76 -4.16 -0.12 4.53
CA SER A 76 -3.81 0.47 5.81
C SER A 76 -2.45 -0.02 6.28
N LYS A 77 -1.77 0.82 7.06
CA LYS A 77 -0.47 0.50 7.67
C LYS A 77 -0.52 -0.67 8.68
N ARG A 78 -1.71 -1.17 9.03
CA ARG A 78 -1.92 -2.31 9.94
C ARG A 78 -1.98 -3.67 9.24
N TYR A 79 -2.04 -3.67 7.90
CA TYR A 79 -2.06 -4.89 7.09
C TYR A 79 -0.69 -5.60 7.20
#